data_AF-A0A7X9GLV5-F1
#
_entry.id   AF-A0A7X9GLV5-F1
#
_cell.length_a   1.000
_cell.length_b   1.000
_cell.length_c   1.000
_cell.angle_alpha   90.00
_cell.angle_beta   90.00
_cell.angle_gamma   90.00
#
_symmetry.space_group_name_H-M   'P 1'
#
loop_
_entity.id
_entity.type
_entity.pdbx_description
1 polymer ?
#
loop_
_entity_poly.entity_id
_entity_poly.type
_entity_poly.pdbx_seq_one_letter_code
_entity_poly.pdbx_strand_id
1 'polypeptide(L)'
;MVTDYIRGFVKEECSKTQLTRELYENHILVVADYGAKLGRLLEADPLILELSCYLHDFSPLHNFEHKNNHSFKNPKNIEEFLQKFKFSNQIIEQVKDTILANANPIRSKNATKEQICLFNAEAMSLLAKPVFWLYYSNSIAENKRSHKDNLKVYIDWMEYN
;
A
#
# COMPACT_ATOMS: atom_id res chain seq x y z
N MET A 1 1.26 4.37 -20.38
CA MET A 1 -0.19 4.09 -20.26
C MET A 1 -0.78 4.95 -19.14
N VAL A 2 -2.12 5.08 -19.02
CA VAL A 2 -2.76 5.90 -17.97
C VAL A 2 -2.30 5.50 -16.56
N THR A 3 -2.04 4.21 -16.35
CA THR A 3 -1.49 3.70 -15.10
C THR A 3 -0.11 4.28 -14.75
N ASP A 4 0.75 4.57 -15.74
CA ASP A 4 2.05 5.21 -15.47
C ASP A 4 1.91 6.62 -14.91
N TYR A 5 0.87 7.37 -15.30
CA TYR A 5 0.57 8.67 -14.70
C TYR A 5 0.14 8.54 -13.24
N ILE A 6 -0.64 7.50 -12.92
CA ILE A 6 -1.05 7.24 -11.54
C ILE A 6 0.15 6.83 -10.70
N ARG A 7 1.02 5.94 -11.20
CA ARG A 7 2.29 5.59 -10.54
C ARG A 7 3.16 6.83 -10.30
N GLY A 8 3.24 7.72 -11.29
CA GLY A 8 3.96 8.99 -11.21
C GLY A 8 3.39 9.91 -10.13
N PHE A 9 2.07 10.06 -10.09
CA PHE A 9 1.38 10.83 -9.05
C PHE A 9 1.64 10.26 -7.65
N VAL A 10 1.47 8.94 -7.47
CA VAL A 10 1.72 8.27 -6.18
C VAL A 10 3.17 8.49 -5.73
N LYS A 11 4.13 8.35 -6.65
CA LYS A 11 5.54 8.62 -6.37
C LYS A 11 5.79 10.07 -5.96
N GLU A 12 5.21 11.02 -6.68
CA GLU A 12 5.36 12.45 -6.40
C GLU A 12 4.80 12.81 -5.02
N GLU A 13 3.60 12.33 -4.71
CA GLU A 13 2.96 12.52 -3.41
C GLU A 13 3.79 11.91 -2.27
N CYS A 14 4.29 10.70 -2.45
CA CYS A 14 5.17 10.05 -1.50
C CYS A 14 6.54 10.74 -1.37
N SER A 15 7.00 11.48 -2.38
CA SER A 15 8.30 12.16 -2.35
C SER A 15 8.32 13.43 -1.48
N LYS A 16 7.16 13.83 -0.91
CA LYS A 16 7.03 15.05 -0.10
C LYS A 16 7.81 15.01 1.23
N THR A 17 8.07 13.82 1.77
CA THR A 17 8.85 13.64 2.99
C THR A 17 9.75 12.40 2.87
N GLN A 18 10.79 12.33 3.71
CA GLN A 18 11.65 11.13 3.78
C GLN A 18 10.84 9.89 4.15
N LEU A 19 9.94 10.00 5.13
CA LEU A 19 9.16 8.87 5.63
C LEU A 19 8.19 8.31 4.57
N THR A 20 7.48 9.20 3.88
CA THR A 20 6.55 8.80 2.80
C THR A 20 7.29 8.29 1.57
N ARG A 21 8.53 8.75 1.33
CA ARG A 21 9.38 8.24 0.25
C ARG A 21 9.82 6.81 0.56
N GLU A 22 10.23 6.56 1.81
CA GLU A 22 10.60 5.22 2.25
C GLU A 22 9.40 4.27 2.23
N LEU A 23 8.18 4.74 2.55
CA LEU A 23 6.93 3.98 2.37
C LEU A 23 6.72 3.56 0.92
N TYR A 24 6.91 4.49 -0.03
CA TYR A 24 6.78 4.15 -1.44
C TYR A 24 7.80 3.10 -1.89
N GLU A 25 9.08 3.29 -1.53
CA GLU A 25 10.18 2.42 -1.96
C GLU A 25 10.15 1.03 -1.28
N ASN A 26 9.74 0.95 0.00
CA ASN A 26 9.81 -0.28 0.79
C ASN A 26 8.46 -0.97 1.00
N HIS A 27 7.34 -0.34 0.64
CA HIS A 27 6.02 -0.96 0.76
C HIS A 27 5.24 -0.91 -0.54
N ILE A 28 4.86 0.27 -1.05
CA ILE A 28 3.96 0.38 -2.22
C ILE A 28 4.54 -0.34 -3.45
N LEU A 29 5.82 -0.14 -3.77
CA LEU A 29 6.47 -0.83 -4.88
C LEU A 29 6.57 -2.36 -4.66
N VAL A 30 6.75 -2.79 -3.42
CA VAL A 30 6.84 -4.21 -3.06
C VAL A 30 5.46 -4.87 -3.19
N VAL A 31 4.40 -4.19 -2.75
CA VAL A 31 3.01 -4.63 -2.94
C VAL A 31 2.66 -4.70 -4.42
N ALA A 32 3.01 -3.69 -5.22
CA ALA A 32 2.77 -3.71 -6.66
C ALA A 32 3.50 -4.87 -7.37
N ASP A 33 4.74 -5.17 -6.99
CA ASP A 33 5.50 -6.29 -7.56
C ASP A 33 4.88 -7.66 -7.20
N TYR A 34 4.55 -7.89 -5.93
CA TYR A 34 3.86 -9.12 -5.52
C TYR A 34 2.46 -9.23 -6.10
N GLY A 35 1.71 -8.13 -6.13
CA GLY A 35 0.38 -8.04 -6.76
C GLY A 35 0.45 -8.44 -8.22
N ALA A 36 1.39 -7.90 -9.00
CA ALA A 36 1.57 -8.29 -10.40
C ALA A 36 1.91 -9.78 -10.57
N LYS A 37 2.72 -10.35 -9.68
CA LYS A 37 3.06 -11.79 -9.70
C LYS A 37 1.84 -12.66 -9.38
N LEU A 38 1.10 -12.33 -8.33
CA LEU A 38 -0.12 -13.05 -7.92
C LEU A 38 -1.23 -12.91 -8.96
N GLY A 39 -1.42 -11.72 -9.54
CA GLY A 39 -2.41 -11.46 -10.57
C GLY A 39 -2.22 -12.31 -11.81
N ARG A 40 -0.97 -12.55 -12.22
CA ARG A 40 -0.65 -13.50 -13.30
C ARG A 40 -1.00 -14.94 -12.94
N LEU A 41 -0.74 -15.35 -11.70
CA LEU A 41 -0.99 -16.73 -11.23
C LEU A 41 -2.48 -17.03 -11.05
N LEU A 42 -3.24 -16.04 -10.58
CA LEU A 42 -4.67 -16.19 -10.29
C LEU A 42 -5.57 -15.71 -11.45
N GLU A 43 -4.98 -15.15 -12.50
CA GLU A 43 -5.68 -14.53 -13.63
C GLU A 43 -6.66 -13.44 -13.14
N ALA A 44 -6.15 -12.54 -12.29
CA ALA A 44 -6.87 -11.34 -11.85
C ALA A 44 -6.84 -10.27 -12.95
N ASP A 45 -7.80 -9.35 -12.94
CA ASP A 45 -7.77 -8.20 -13.84
C ASP A 45 -6.54 -7.33 -13.53
N PRO A 46 -5.59 -7.21 -14.47
CA PRO A 46 -4.33 -6.52 -14.23
C PRO A 46 -4.52 -5.02 -14.00
N LEU A 47 -5.54 -4.40 -14.61
CA LEU A 47 -5.79 -2.97 -14.44
C LEU A 47 -6.36 -2.68 -13.05
N ILE A 48 -7.37 -3.44 -12.62
CA ILE A 48 -7.97 -3.27 -11.29
C ILE A 48 -6.90 -3.50 -10.22
N LEU A 49 -6.18 -4.61 -10.31
CA LEU A 49 -5.18 -4.98 -9.32
C LEU A 49 -4.04 -3.96 -9.24
N GLU A 50 -3.52 -3.52 -10.39
CA GLU A 50 -2.44 -2.53 -10.42
C GLU A 50 -2.87 -1.20 -9.76
N LEU A 51 -4.05 -0.69 -10.12
CA LEU A 51 -4.60 0.52 -9.50
C LEU A 51 -4.77 0.35 -7.99
N SER A 52 -5.31 -0.78 -7.56
CA SER A 52 -5.49 -1.08 -6.15
C SER A 52 -4.16 -1.17 -5.38
N CYS A 53 -3.14 -1.83 -5.93
CA CYS A 53 -1.81 -1.89 -5.30
C CYS A 53 -1.17 -0.50 -5.11
N TYR A 54 -1.28 0.39 -6.09
CA TYR A 54 -0.69 1.73 -5.98
C TYR A 54 -1.50 2.69 -5.10
N LEU A 55 -2.80 2.46 -4.93
CA LEU A 55 -3.71 3.39 -4.24
C LEU A 55 -4.19 2.91 -2.86
N HIS A 56 -3.86 1.68 -2.42
CA HIS A 56 -4.41 1.12 -1.18
C HIS A 56 -4.12 1.99 0.07
N ASP A 57 -2.90 2.51 0.19
CA ASP A 57 -2.48 3.42 1.27
C ASP A 57 -3.02 4.85 1.17
N PHE A 58 -3.65 5.20 0.05
CA PHE A 58 -4.28 6.51 -0.17
C PHE A 58 -5.77 6.48 0.20
N SER A 59 -6.26 5.36 0.75
CA SER A 59 -7.64 5.21 1.19
C SER A 59 -7.87 5.85 2.56
N PRO A 60 -9.00 6.57 2.77
CA PRO A 60 -9.35 7.15 4.06
C PRO A 60 -9.59 6.11 5.17
N LEU A 61 -9.64 4.82 4.84
CA LEU A 61 -9.77 3.72 5.80
C LEU A 61 -8.42 3.19 6.29
N HIS A 62 -7.32 3.57 5.64
CA HIS A 62 -5.97 3.30 6.10
C HIS A 62 -5.57 4.42 7.06
N ASN A 63 -6.14 4.37 8.26
CA ASN A 63 -6.01 5.41 9.27
C ASN A 63 -4.65 5.27 9.99
N PHE A 64 -3.57 5.64 9.31
CA PHE A 64 -2.27 5.90 9.94
C PHE A 64 -2.23 7.27 10.66
N GLU A 65 -3.37 7.94 10.84
CA GLU A 65 -3.50 9.11 11.73
C GLU A 65 -3.47 8.70 13.21
N HIS A 66 -2.35 8.13 13.64
CA HIS A 66 -1.79 8.55 14.90
C HIS A 66 -0.54 9.38 14.63
N LYS A 67 -0.80 10.69 14.51
CA LYS A 67 0.08 11.82 14.82
C LYS A 67 1.04 12.38 13.78
N ASN A 68 1.16 11.81 12.59
CA ASN A 68 1.66 12.65 11.49
C ASN A 68 0.47 13.33 10.87
N ASN A 69 0.35 14.64 11.11
CA ASN A 69 -0.46 15.57 10.33
C ASN A 69 0.08 15.66 8.89
N HIS A 70 0.37 14.52 8.25
CA HIS A 70 0.32 14.37 6.82
C HIS A 70 -1.15 14.37 6.48
N SER A 71 -1.73 15.57 6.55
CA SER A 71 -2.82 15.92 5.64
C SER A 71 -2.26 15.68 4.26
N PHE A 72 -2.39 14.43 3.78
CA PHE A 72 -2.65 14.22 2.39
C PHE A 72 -3.79 15.18 2.12
N LYS A 73 -3.47 16.25 1.39
CA LYS A 73 -4.49 17.08 0.75
C LYS A 73 -5.11 16.17 -0.29
N ASN A 74 -5.99 15.32 0.21
CA ASN A 74 -6.68 14.22 -0.42
C ASN A 74 -7.21 14.70 -1.79
N PRO A 75 -7.17 13.89 -2.86
CA PRO A 75 -8.39 13.78 -3.64
C PRO A 75 -9.46 13.32 -2.63
N LYS A 76 -10.56 14.07 -2.46
CA LYS A 76 -11.56 13.80 -1.42
C LYS A 76 -12.21 12.41 -1.54
N ASN A 77 -11.90 11.65 -2.60
CA ASN A 77 -12.30 10.28 -2.83
C ASN A 77 -11.38 9.67 -3.92
N ILE A 78 -10.92 8.41 -3.80
CA ILE A 78 -10.23 7.65 -4.87
C ILE A 78 -11.04 7.71 -6.18
N GLU A 79 -12.37 7.75 -6.05
CA GLU A 79 -13.32 7.96 -7.14
C GLU A 79 -13.06 9.26 -7.92
N GLU A 80 -12.96 10.41 -7.25
CA GLU A 80 -12.70 11.70 -7.90
C GLU A 80 -11.36 11.69 -8.63
N PHE A 81 -10.36 11.03 -8.05
CA PHE A 81 -9.05 10.88 -8.67
C PHE A 81 -9.14 10.07 -9.97
N LEU A 82 -9.75 8.88 -9.93
CA LEU A 82 -9.89 8.02 -11.10
C LEU A 82 -10.85 8.62 -12.16
N GLN A 83 -11.87 9.37 -11.76
CA GLN A 83 -12.76 10.10 -12.67
C GLN A 83 -12.01 11.13 -13.52
N LYS A 84 -10.97 11.81 -12.98
CA LYS A 84 -10.12 12.74 -13.75
C LYS A 84 -9.40 12.06 -14.91
N PHE A 85 -9.11 10.77 -14.78
CA PHE A 85 -8.53 9.94 -15.84
C PHE A 85 -9.57 9.25 -16.72
N LYS A 86 -10.87 9.57 -16.54
CA LYS A 86 -11.99 9.05 -17.31
C LYS A 86 -12.16 7.52 -17.22
N PHE A 87 -11.76 6.90 -16.10
CA PHE A 87 -12.10 5.51 -15.84
C PHE A 87 -13.63 5.35 -15.71
N SER A 88 -14.16 4.23 -16.20
CA SER A 88 -15.58 3.92 -16.04
C SER A 88 -15.95 3.71 -14.58
N ASN A 89 -17.19 4.00 -14.20
CA ASN A 89 -17.68 3.75 -12.84
C ASN A 89 -17.48 2.29 -12.40
N GLN A 90 -17.61 1.32 -13.31
CA GLN A 90 -17.36 -0.09 -13.01
C GLN A 90 -15.93 -0.33 -12.52
N ILE A 91 -14.92 0.17 -13.25
CA ILE A 91 -13.51 0.07 -12.85
C ILE A 91 -13.28 0.76 -11.50
N ILE A 92 -13.85 1.94 -11.32
CA ILE A 92 -13.68 2.72 -10.10
C ILE A 92 -14.24 1.98 -8.88
N GLU A 93 -15.44 1.42 -8.98
CA GLU A 93 -16.06 0.64 -7.91
C GLU A 93 -15.26 -0.64 -7.64
N GLN A 94 -14.80 -1.36 -8.67
CA GLN A 94 -13.95 -2.55 -8.47
C GLN A 94 -12.64 -2.23 -7.75
N VAL A 95 -11.99 -1.10 -8.07
CA VAL A 95 -10.77 -0.65 -7.38
C VAL A 95 -11.08 -0.29 -5.92
N LYS A 96 -12.14 0.47 -5.67
CA LYS A 96 -12.58 0.86 -4.32
C LYS A 96 -12.93 -0.35 -3.47
N ASP A 97 -13.72 -1.28 -4.00
CA ASP A 97 -14.11 -2.52 -3.34
C ASP A 97 -12.90 -3.40 -3.02
N THR A 98 -11.93 -3.46 -3.94
CA THR A 98 -10.68 -4.20 -3.72
C THR A 98 -9.88 -3.61 -2.56
N ILE A 99 -9.70 -2.29 -2.54
CA ILE A 99 -8.99 -1.57 -1.47
C ILE A 99 -9.73 -1.67 -0.12
N LEU A 100 -11.07 -1.57 -0.14
CA LEU A 100 -11.90 -1.67 1.05
C LEU A 100 -11.84 -3.06 1.70
N ALA A 101 -11.92 -4.11 0.90
CA ALA A 101 -11.85 -5.48 1.38
C ALA A 101 -10.48 -5.81 2.01
N ASN A 102 -9.42 -5.22 1.46
CA ASN A 102 -8.07 -5.36 1.98
C ASN A 102 -7.90 -4.79 3.40
N ALA A 103 -8.57 -3.68 3.72
CA ALA A 103 -8.58 -3.13 5.08
C ALA A 103 -9.35 -4.01 6.11
N ASN A 104 -10.19 -4.95 5.66
CA ASN A 104 -10.99 -5.82 6.53
C ASN A 104 -11.09 -7.26 5.99
N PRO A 105 -9.98 -8.02 5.96
CA PRO A 105 -9.89 -9.31 5.26
C PRO A 105 -10.81 -10.40 5.85
N ILE A 106 -11.14 -10.31 7.15
CA ILE A 106 -11.97 -11.29 7.87
C ILE A 106 -13.41 -11.38 7.31
N ARG A 107 -13.89 -10.38 6.57
CA ARG A 107 -15.28 -10.31 6.12
C ARG A 107 -15.54 -10.92 4.73
N SER A 108 -14.52 -11.36 3.99
CA SER A 108 -14.70 -11.78 2.60
C SER A 108 -14.80 -13.30 2.43
N LYS A 109 -15.99 -13.86 2.63
CA LYS A 109 -16.26 -15.28 2.27
C LYS A 109 -16.27 -15.53 0.76
N ASN A 110 -16.35 -14.48 -0.06
CA ASN A 110 -16.40 -14.52 -1.52
C ASN A 110 -15.41 -13.50 -2.12
N ALA A 111 -14.15 -13.56 -1.71
CA ALA A 111 -13.14 -12.62 -2.18
C ALA A 111 -12.90 -12.74 -3.68
N THR A 112 -12.83 -11.61 -4.39
CA THR A 112 -12.42 -11.60 -5.79
C THR A 112 -10.93 -11.94 -5.91
N LYS A 113 -10.48 -12.28 -7.11
CA LYS A 113 -9.06 -12.57 -7.37
C LYS A 113 -8.18 -11.37 -7.04
N GLU A 114 -8.63 -10.16 -7.37
CA GLU A 114 -7.95 -8.89 -7.10
C GLU A 114 -7.83 -8.65 -5.59
N GLN A 115 -8.90 -8.91 -4.83
CA GLN A 115 -8.90 -8.82 -3.36
C GLN A 115 -7.91 -9.81 -2.74
N ILE A 116 -7.92 -11.06 -3.20
CA ILE A 116 -6.97 -12.10 -2.76
C ILE A 116 -5.54 -11.68 -3.09
N CYS A 117 -5.30 -11.16 -4.30
CA CYS A 117 -3.97 -10.70 -4.72
C CYS A 117 -3.47 -9.55 -3.86
N LEU A 118 -4.29 -8.50 -3.66
CA LEU A 118 -3.89 -7.33 -2.89
C LEU A 118 -3.58 -7.71 -1.43
N PHE A 119 -4.47 -8.48 -0.79
CA PHE A 119 -4.29 -8.92 0.59
C PHE A 119 -2.99 -9.71 0.78
N ASN A 120 -2.73 -10.68 -0.10
CA ASN A 120 -1.51 -11.46 -0.01
C ASN A 120 -0.27 -10.62 -0.36
N ALA A 121 -0.36 -9.70 -1.32
CA ALA A 121 0.75 -8.81 -1.67
C ALA A 121 1.14 -7.87 -0.51
N GLU A 122 0.16 -7.32 0.21
CA GLU A 122 0.40 -6.52 1.42
C GLU A 122 1.08 -7.36 2.51
N ALA A 123 0.54 -8.54 2.82
CA ALA A 123 1.13 -9.46 3.79
C ALA A 123 2.57 -9.86 3.42
N MET A 124 2.81 -10.15 2.13
CA MET A 124 4.15 -10.46 1.63
C MET A 124 5.10 -9.26 1.72
N SER A 125 4.60 -8.03 1.58
CA SER A 125 5.43 -6.83 1.74
C SER A 125 5.93 -6.65 3.18
N LEU A 126 5.12 -7.03 4.17
CA LEU A 126 5.52 -7.05 5.58
C LEU A 126 6.67 -8.02 5.82
N LEU A 127 6.55 -9.23 5.27
CA LEU A 127 7.57 -10.28 5.39
C LEU A 127 8.86 -9.98 4.59
N ALA A 128 8.74 -9.31 3.44
CA ALA A 128 9.88 -8.99 2.59
C ALA A 128 10.72 -7.82 3.13
N LYS A 129 10.12 -6.94 3.93
CA LYS A 129 10.76 -5.71 4.44
C LYS A 129 10.56 -5.52 5.95
N PRO A 130 10.85 -6.53 6.79
CA PRO A 130 10.52 -6.49 8.23
C PRO A 130 11.23 -5.35 8.97
N VAL A 131 12.49 -5.08 8.61
CA VAL A 131 13.28 -3.98 9.20
C VAL A 131 12.69 -2.61 8.89
N PHE A 132 12.18 -2.41 7.66
CA PHE A 132 11.50 -1.17 7.29
C PHE A 132 10.26 -0.98 8.16
N TRP A 133 9.46 -2.02 8.36
CA TRP A 133 8.24 -1.92 9.18
C TRP A 133 8.52 -1.63 10.65
N LEU A 134 9.59 -2.20 11.23
CA LEU A 134 10.05 -1.85 12.57
C LEU A 134 10.52 -0.39 12.66
N TYR A 135 11.23 0.09 11.64
CA TYR A 135 11.64 1.48 11.54
C TYR A 135 10.44 2.42 11.39
N TYR A 136 9.52 2.09 10.49
CA TYR A 136 8.33 2.87 10.19
C TYR A 136 7.44 2.96 11.43
N SER A 137 7.19 1.84 12.12
CA SER A 137 6.41 1.80 13.36
C SER A 137 7.04 2.63 14.48
N ASN A 138 8.36 2.65 14.60
CA ASN A 138 9.04 3.49 15.60
C ASN A 138 9.02 4.97 15.23
N SER A 139 9.12 5.29 13.94
CA SER A 139 9.07 6.65 13.43
C SER A 139 7.70 7.30 13.65
N ILE A 140 6.62 6.53 13.56
CA ILE A 140 5.25 7.02 13.88
C ILE A 140 4.99 7.07 15.40
N ALA A 141 5.65 6.22 16.20
CA ALA A 141 5.45 6.14 17.65
C ALA A 141 6.26 7.17 18.46
N GLU A 142 6.89 8.17 17.82
CA GLU A 142 7.85 9.14 18.43
C GLU A 142 9.10 8.48 19.07
N ASN A 143 9.31 7.18 18.88
CA ASN A 143 10.53 6.49 19.28
C ASN A 143 11.63 6.83 18.26
N LYS A 144 12.53 7.75 18.62
CA LYS A 144 13.64 8.28 17.79
C LYS A 144 14.72 7.25 17.37
N ARG A 145 14.36 6.00 17.09
CA ARG A 145 15.26 4.94 16.63
C ARG A 145 15.49 5.04 15.13
N SER A 146 16.75 5.10 14.71
CA SER A 146 17.14 5.11 13.31
C SER A 146 16.90 3.75 12.64
N HIS A 147 16.93 3.70 11.31
CA HIS A 147 16.89 2.42 10.57
C HIS A 147 17.96 1.42 11.06
N LYS A 148 19.17 1.92 11.37
CA LYS A 148 20.27 1.11 11.90
C LYS A 148 19.96 0.51 13.28
N ASP A 149 19.31 1.27 14.15
CA ASP A 149 18.91 0.78 15.48
C ASP A 149 17.85 -0.32 15.36
N ASN A 150 16.91 -0.17 14.43
CA ASN A 150 15.87 -1.16 14.15
C ASN A 150 16.42 -2.44 13.52
N LEU A 151 17.38 -2.31 12.60
CA LEU A 151 18.10 -3.45 12.02
C LEU A 151 18.82 -4.26 13.10
N LYS A 152 19.49 -3.57 14.04
CA LYS A 152 20.15 -4.22 15.17
C LYS A 152 19.16 -5.00 16.04
N VAL A 153 18.05 -4.38 16.43
CA VAL A 153 17.00 -5.05 17.22
C VAL A 153 16.47 -6.30 16.51
N TYR A 154 16.27 -6.22 15.19
CA TYR A 154 15.79 -7.36 14.41
C TYR A 154 16.80 -8.49 14.32
N ILE A 155 18.08 -8.19 14.06
CA ILE A 155 19.15 -9.19 14.01
C ILE A 155 19.29 -9.87 15.38
N ASP A 156 19.36 -9.09 16.46
CA ASP A 156 19.43 -9.63 17.82
C ASP A 156 18.24 -10.57 18.06
N TRP A 157 17.01 -10.17 17.70
CA TRP A 157 15.84 -11.05 17.86
C TRP A 157 15.94 -12.37 17.09
N MET A 158 16.39 -12.33 15.83
CA MET A 158 16.57 -13.51 14.96
C MET A 158 17.69 -14.45 15.42
N GLU A 159 18.70 -13.94 16.13
CA GLU A 159 19.81 -14.75 16.65
C GLU A 159 19.43 -15.47 17.96
N TYR A 160 18.50 -14.91 18.74
CA TYR A 160 18.14 -15.42 20.07
C TYR A 160 16.76 -16.08 20.15
N ASN A 161 15.99 -16.18 19.05
CA ASN A 161 14.69 -16.86 18.96
C ASN A 161 14.58 -17.67 17.67
#